data_AF-A0A9D6UKS7-F1
#
_entry.id   AF-A0A9D6UKS7-F1
#
_cell.length_a   1.000
_cell.length_b   1.000
_cell.length_c   1.000
_cell.angle_alpha   90.00
_cell.angle_beta   90.00
_cell.angle_gamma   90.00
#
_symmetry.space_group_name_H-M   'P 1'
#
loop_
_entity.id
_entity.type
_entity.pdbx_description
1 polymer ?
#
loop_
_entity_poly.entity_id
_entity_poly.type
_entity_poly.pdbx_seq_one_letter_code
_entity_poly.pdbx_strand_id
1 'polypeptide(L)'
;MRIFKIIFFIPAVMILQMVLLPRFSFRGAAPDLILVSAIAFAVLNERMPATFFSTAAAFIQDMLSAGIYFNTAAKVIVSNVVSGVKEEFVGDEYYQTAGLTVVLTPLVLLGE
;
A
#
# COMPACT_ATOMS: atom_id res chain seq x y z
N MET A 1 -2.77 12.44 -17.97
CA MET A 1 -4.12 12.09 -17.44
C MET A 1 -4.12 11.00 -16.37
N ARG A 2 -3.25 9.97 -16.44
CA ARG A 2 -3.24 8.84 -15.47
C ARG A 2 -2.86 9.27 -14.04
N ILE A 3 -1.85 10.13 -13.88
CA ILE A 3 -1.40 10.66 -12.57
C ILE A 3 -2.49 11.44 -11.85
N PHE A 4 -3.17 12.37 -12.54
CA PHE A 4 -4.29 13.11 -11.94
C PHE A 4 -5.39 12.18 -11.43
N LYS A 5 -5.75 11.13 -12.19
CA LYS A 5 -6.73 10.13 -11.73
C LYS A 5 -6.29 9.45 -10.44
N ILE A 6 -5.00 9.09 -10.32
CA ILE A 6 -4.45 8.49 -9.10
C ILE A 6 -4.49 9.47 -7.92
N ILE A 7 -4.14 10.75 -8.15
CA ILE A 7 -4.15 11.79 -7.13
C ILE A 7 -5.55 12.02 -6.56
N PHE A 8 -6.61 11.98 -7.39
CA PHE A 8 -7.99 12.11 -6.91
C PHE A 8 -8.55 10.80 -6.34
N PHE A 9 -8.03 9.65 -6.78
CA PHE A 9 -8.49 8.34 -6.34
C PHE A 9 -8.12 8.07 -4.87
N ILE A 10 -6.89 8.37 -4.46
CA ILE A 10 -6.43 8.18 -3.07
C ILE A 10 -7.37 8.85 -2.05
N PRO A 11 -7.63 10.17 -2.10
CA PRO A 11 -8.50 10.83 -1.14
C PRO A 11 -9.95 10.32 -1.22
N ALA A 12 -10.45 9.95 -2.41
CA ALA A 12 -11.78 9.37 -2.54
C ALA A 12 -11.89 8.03 -1.79
N VAL A 13 -10.90 7.13 -1.94
CA VAL A 13 -10.86 5.85 -1.22
C VAL A 13 -10.71 6.07 0.28
N MET A 14 -9.92 7.04 0.71
CA MET A 14 -9.78 7.37 2.13
C MET A 14 -11.09 7.87 2.74
N ILE A 15 -11.82 8.75 2.04
CA ILE A 15 -13.13 9.22 2.48
C ILE A 15 -14.11 8.04 2.58
N LEU A 16 -14.14 7.15 1.59
CA LEU A 16 -14.97 5.94 1.64
C LEU A 16 -14.61 5.07 2.85
N GLN A 17 -13.32 4.92 3.14
CA GLN A 17 -12.83 4.14 4.28
C GLN A 17 -13.15 4.77 5.63
N MET A 18 -13.12 6.10 5.74
CA MET A 18 -13.45 6.79 6.99
C MET A 18 -14.96 6.89 7.24
N VAL A 19 -15.77 7.04 6.18
CA VAL A 19 -17.19 7.37 6.31
C VAL A 19 -18.09 6.14 6.24
N LEU A 20 -17.85 5.24 5.28
CA LEU A 20 -18.76 4.12 5.01
C LEU A 20 -18.35 2.88 5.81
N LEU A 21 -17.08 2.56 5.87
CA LEU A 21 -16.63 1.28 6.43
C LEU A 21 -16.87 1.06 7.92
N PRO A 22 -16.83 2.09 8.80
CA PRO A 22 -17.23 1.90 10.18
C PRO A 22 -18.68 1.39 10.29
N ARG A 23 -19.54 1.73 9.32
CA ARG A 23 -20.96 1.32 9.26
C ARG A 23 -21.15 -0.11 8.75
N PHE A 24 -20.16 -0.67 8.04
CA PHE A 24 -20.19 -2.02 7.47
C PHE A 24 -19.20 -2.97 8.15
N SER A 25 -18.69 -2.61 9.33
CA SER A 25 -17.76 -3.46 10.07
C SER A 25 -18.44 -4.77 10.48
N PHE A 26 -17.85 -5.90 10.09
CA PHE A 26 -18.34 -7.22 10.48
C PHE A 26 -17.54 -7.66 11.72
N ARG A 27 -18.22 -7.78 12.87
CA ARG A 27 -17.58 -8.17 14.15
C ARG A 27 -16.39 -7.28 14.55
N GLY A 28 -16.47 -5.98 14.25
CA GLY A 28 -15.40 -5.03 14.58
C GLY A 28 -14.20 -5.04 13.61
N ALA A 29 -14.20 -5.91 12.60
CA ALA A 29 -13.23 -5.86 11.51
C ALA A 29 -13.80 -5.02 10.35
N ALA A 30 -13.09 -3.95 9.99
CA ALA A 30 -13.37 -3.18 8.79
C ALA A 30 -12.35 -3.57 7.71
N PRO A 31 -12.77 -3.99 6.50
CA PRO A 31 -11.84 -4.26 5.41
C PRO A 31 -11.06 -2.98 5.05
N ASP A 32 -9.75 -3.09 4.84
CA ASP A 32 -8.90 -1.94 4.49
C ASP A 32 -8.95 -1.68 2.98
N LEU A 33 -9.67 -0.64 2.55
CA LEU A 33 -9.82 -0.33 1.12
C LEU A 33 -8.52 0.15 0.48
N ILE A 34 -7.61 0.74 1.24
CA ILE A 34 -6.28 1.11 0.75
C ILE A 34 -5.46 -0.15 0.45
N LEU A 35 -5.54 -1.18 1.30
CA LEU A 35 -4.91 -2.47 1.02
C LEU A 35 -5.53 -3.12 -0.23
N VAL A 36 -6.86 -3.17 -0.31
CA VAL A 36 -7.57 -3.78 -1.46
C VAL A 36 -7.21 -3.05 -2.75
N SER A 37 -7.19 -1.72 -2.75
CA SER A 37 -6.82 -0.93 -3.92
C SER A 37 -5.34 -1.07 -4.28
N ALA A 38 -4.44 -1.19 -3.31
CA ALA A 38 -3.02 -1.46 -3.57
C ALA A 38 -2.83 -2.81 -4.27
N ILE A 39 -3.51 -3.87 -3.81
CA ILE A 39 -3.50 -5.19 -4.45
C ILE A 39 -4.07 -5.11 -5.86
N ALA A 40 -5.23 -4.49 -6.04
CA ALA A 40 -5.85 -4.35 -7.36
C ALA A 40 -4.94 -3.58 -8.33
N PHE A 41 -4.27 -2.52 -7.86
CA PHE A 41 -3.36 -1.74 -8.66
C PHE A 41 -2.09 -2.52 -9.02
N ALA A 42 -1.56 -3.32 -8.10
CA ALA A 42 -0.42 -4.22 -8.32
C ALA A 42 -0.70 -5.32 -9.35
N VAL A 43 -1.92 -5.87 -9.35
CA VAL A 43 -2.35 -6.85 -10.36
C VAL A 43 -2.49 -6.22 -11.74
N LEU A 44 -2.97 -4.98 -11.84
CA LEU A 44 -3.29 -4.32 -13.11
C LEU A 44 -2.17 -3.50 -13.74
N ASN A 45 -1.10 -3.17 -13.00
CA ASN A 45 -0.02 -2.31 -13.47
C ASN A 45 1.34 -2.96 -13.19
N GLU A 46 2.39 -2.42 -13.80
CA GLU A 46 3.77 -2.81 -13.53
C GLU A 46 4.15 -2.58 -12.05
N ARG A 47 5.17 -3.32 -11.61
CA ARG A 47 5.65 -3.32 -10.23
C ARG A 47 6.01 -1.93 -9.68
N MET A 48 6.80 -1.14 -10.42
CA MET A 48 7.23 0.20 -9.98
C MET A 48 6.06 1.14 -9.65
N PRO A 49 5.10 1.39 -10.58
CA PRO A 49 3.97 2.26 -10.27
C PRO A 49 3.07 1.69 -9.16
N ALA A 50 2.99 0.36 -9.01
CA ALA A 50 2.26 -0.27 -7.91
C ALA A 50 2.91 -0.03 -6.54
N THR A 51 4.22 -0.15 -6.46
CA THR A 51 4.99 0.17 -5.25
C THR A 51 4.77 1.63 -4.87
N PHE A 52 4.94 2.58 -5.80
CA PHE A 52 4.71 4.00 -5.53
C PHE A 52 3.30 4.31 -5.06
N PHE A 53 2.29 3.72 -5.71
CA PHE A 53 0.90 3.89 -5.29
C PHE A 53 0.68 3.38 -3.86
N SER A 54 1.13 2.16 -3.57
CA SER A 54 0.98 1.54 -2.25
C SER A 54 1.69 2.32 -1.15
N THR A 55 2.91 2.81 -1.40
CA THR A 55 3.67 3.62 -0.46
C THR A 55 2.97 4.93 -0.18
N ALA A 56 2.58 5.68 -1.22
CA ALA A 56 1.95 6.98 -1.05
C ALA A 56 0.58 6.86 -0.34
N ALA A 57 -0.27 5.95 -0.78
CA ALA A 57 -1.60 5.79 -0.22
C ALA A 57 -1.56 5.31 1.25
N ALA A 58 -0.67 4.35 1.55
CA ALA A 58 -0.55 3.82 2.91
C ALA A 58 0.14 4.81 3.86
N PHE A 59 1.12 5.59 3.38
CA PHE A 59 1.77 6.63 4.17
C PHE A 59 0.79 7.72 4.58
N ILE A 60 -0.05 8.19 3.64
CA ILE A 60 -1.09 9.17 3.96
C ILE A 60 -2.07 8.57 4.99
N GLN A 61 -2.40 7.28 4.89
CA GLN A 61 -3.24 6.62 5.88
C GLN A 61 -2.60 6.59 7.27
N ASP A 62 -1.32 6.23 7.39
CA ASP A 62 -0.62 6.25 8.67
C ASP A 62 -0.56 7.65 9.27
N MET A 63 -0.31 8.68 8.45
CA MET A 63 -0.33 10.07 8.92
C MET A 63 -1.71 10.47 9.49
N LEU A 64 -2.81 10.03 8.86
CA LEU A 64 -4.16 10.35 9.31
C LEU A 64 -4.60 9.51 10.53
N SER A 65 -4.04 8.32 10.71
CA SER A 65 -4.34 7.45 11.86
C SER A 65 -3.36 7.57 13.01
N ALA A 66 -2.41 8.51 12.96
CA ALA A 66 -1.29 8.63 13.91
C ALA A 66 -0.49 7.32 14.07
N GLY A 67 -0.37 6.55 12.99
CA GLY A 67 0.30 5.25 12.96
C GLY A 67 1.83 5.35 12.86
N ILE A 68 2.54 4.36 13.41
CA ILE A 68 4.02 4.29 13.44
C ILE A 68 4.57 3.64 12.18
N TYR A 69 4.13 4.08 10.99
CA TYR A 69 4.60 3.61 9.67
C TYR A 69 4.39 2.10 9.36
N PHE A 70 3.93 1.30 10.33
CA PHE A 70 3.81 -0.15 10.22
C PHE A 70 2.76 -0.58 9.20
N ASN A 71 1.68 0.20 9.06
CA ASN A 71 0.65 -0.03 8.05
C ASN A 71 1.20 0.21 6.63
N THR A 72 2.00 1.26 6.48
CA THR A 72 2.72 1.56 5.24
C THR A 72 3.61 0.40 4.86
N ALA A 73 4.44 -0.08 5.80
CA ALA A 73 5.35 -1.17 5.52
C ALA A 73 4.63 -2.46 5.13
N ALA A 74 3.60 -2.86 5.89
CA ALA A 74 2.82 -4.05 5.59
C ALA A 74 2.21 -4.00 4.17
N LYS A 75 1.62 -2.86 3.78
CA LYS A 75 0.99 -2.70 2.47
C LYS A 75 1.97 -2.72 1.31
N VAL A 76 3.13 -2.10 1.48
CA VAL A 76 4.16 -2.09 0.42
C VAL A 76 4.78 -3.47 0.26
N ILE A 77 4.99 -4.21 1.36
CA ILE A 77 5.44 -5.60 1.31
C ILE A 77 4.42 -6.45 0.54
N VAL A 78 3.14 -6.39 0.91
CA VAL A 78 2.08 -7.14 0.21
C VAL A 78 2.01 -6.76 -1.27
N SER A 79 2.06 -5.47 -1.61
CA SER A 79 2.06 -4.99 -3.00
C SER A 79 3.24 -5.54 -3.81
N ASN A 80 4.43 -5.57 -3.22
CA ASN A 80 5.63 -6.14 -3.87
C ASN A 80 5.52 -7.65 -4.06
N VAL A 81 5.01 -8.38 -3.06
CA VAL A 81 4.79 -9.83 -3.16
C VAL A 81 3.79 -10.14 -4.28
N VAL A 82 2.65 -9.43 -4.31
CA VAL A 82 1.64 -9.60 -5.37
C VAL A 82 2.21 -9.29 -6.75
N SER A 83 2.97 -8.19 -6.88
CA SER A 83 3.61 -7.83 -8.15
C SER A 83 4.64 -8.87 -8.58
N GLY A 84 5.42 -9.43 -7.64
CA GLY A 84 6.41 -10.46 -7.91
C GLY A 84 5.80 -11.80 -8.31
N VAL A 85 4.68 -12.19 -7.70
CA VAL A 85 3.92 -13.38 -8.12
C VAL A 85 3.35 -13.19 -9.53
N LYS A 86 2.88 -11.97 -9.87
CA LYS A 86 2.31 -11.64 -11.18
C LYS A 86 3.37 -11.65 -12.30
N GLU A 87 4.59 -11.20 -12.03
CA GLU A 87 5.66 -11.07 -13.05
C GLU A 87 6.50 -12.34 -13.22
N GLU A 88 6.18 -13.42 -12.48
CA GLU A 88 6.99 -14.64 -12.33
C GLU A 88 8.36 -14.34 -11.69
N PHE A 89 8.81 -15.17 -10.75
CA PHE A 89 10.00 -14.91 -9.90
C PHE A 89 11.35 -14.83 -10.65
N VAL A 90 11.38 -14.86 -11.99
CA VAL A 90 12.59 -15.02 -12.77
C VAL A 90 13.29 -13.66 -12.97
N GLY A 91 14.31 -13.41 -12.14
CA GLY A 91 15.39 -12.46 -12.47
C GLY A 91 15.36 -11.09 -11.79
N ASP A 92 14.43 -10.85 -10.84
CA ASP A 92 14.25 -9.51 -10.24
C ASP A 92 14.34 -9.46 -8.70
N GLU A 93 15.19 -10.34 -8.16
CA GLU A 93 15.49 -10.49 -6.73
C GLU A 93 16.13 -9.22 -6.14
N TYR A 94 16.93 -8.52 -6.93
CA TYR A 94 17.59 -7.28 -6.52
C TYR A 94 16.57 -6.18 -6.23
N TYR A 95 15.58 -5.98 -7.11
CA TYR A 95 14.54 -4.97 -6.91
C TYR A 95 13.56 -5.38 -5.81
N GLN A 96 13.34 -6.68 -5.56
CA GLN A 96 12.62 -7.15 -4.35
C GLN A 96 13.37 -6.81 -3.08
N THR A 97 14.65 -7.13 -3.03
CA THR A 97 15.47 -6.89 -1.85
C THR A 97 15.60 -5.39 -1.58
N ALA A 98 15.85 -4.58 -2.62
CA ALA A 98 15.90 -3.13 -2.51
C ALA A 98 14.56 -2.53 -2.04
N GLY A 99 13.44 -2.98 -2.61
CA GLY A 99 12.10 -2.55 -2.19
C GLY A 99 11.81 -2.87 -0.73
N LEU A 100 12.11 -4.09 -0.29
CA LEU A 100 11.94 -4.50 1.11
C LEU A 100 12.85 -3.71 2.05
N THR A 101 14.10 -3.46 1.65
CA THR A 101 15.06 -2.72 2.46
C THR A 101 14.62 -1.27 2.66
N VAL A 102 14.19 -0.59 1.59
CA VAL A 102 13.69 0.79 1.66
C VAL A 102 12.46 0.89 2.57
N VAL A 103 11.61 -0.13 2.58
CA VAL A 103 10.39 -0.17 3.41
C VAL A 103 10.69 -0.46 4.87
N LEU A 104 11.65 -1.34 5.16
CA LEU A 104 11.99 -1.75 6.52
C LEU A 104 12.97 -0.80 7.21
N THR A 105 13.79 -0.06 6.47
CA THR A 105 14.77 0.88 7.04
C THR A 105 14.13 1.93 7.97
N PRO A 106 13.03 2.61 7.59
CA PRO A 106 12.35 3.56 8.48
C PRO A 106 11.80 2.92 9.75
N LEU A 107 11.34 1.66 9.69
CA LEU A 107 10.86 0.94 10.86
C LEU A 107 11.98 0.65 11.87
N VAL A 108 13.17 0.31 11.37
CA VAL A 108 14.35 0.08 12.22
C VAL A 108 14.78 1.38 12.88
N LEU A 109 14.81 2.49 12.14
CA LEU A 109 15.19 3.81 12.67
C LEU A 109 14.19 4.40 13.68
N LEU A 110 12.92 3.97 13.66
CA LEU A 110 11.89 4.41 14.61
C LEU A 110 11.81 3.53 15.87
N GLY A 111 12.49 2.37 15.86
CA GLY A 111 12.52 1.44 16.99
C GLY A 111 13.68 1.66 17.97
N GLU A 112 14.62 2.53 17.63
CA GLU A 112 15.69 3.06 18.51
C GLU A 112 15.24 4.37 19.17
#